data_AF-A0A4R2JX77-F1
#
_entry.id   AF-A0A4R2JX77-F1
#
_cell.length_a   1.000
_cell.length_b   1.000
_cell.length_c   1.000
_cell.angle_alpha   90.00
_cell.angle_beta   90.00
_cell.angle_gamma   90.00
#
_symmetry.space_group_name_H-M   'P 1'
#
loop_
_entity.id
_entity.type
_entity.pdbx_description
1 polymer ?
#
loop_
_entity_poly.entity_id
_entity_poly.type
_entity_poly.pdbx_seq_one_letter_code
_entity_poly.pdbx_strand_id
1 'polypeptide(L)'
;MSAKEVQKAVDAIKKLNPKPGSVFAPEAEGYIVPDVEVIKRDGEYLVLVNDSNIPRLRINSYYYSILESSDEEAKKYITSKLQSAMWLIKSIESRKETLYKVVKTIVDLQKEFLDKGINYLKPLTQKQVADILGIHESTVSRAINGKYVQTPRGTFELKFFFQSGLPSKNGKEFSAETVKNLIKKLIEEEDPANPLSDQKIAEILREKNINISRRTVAKYREECNIPSTLKRKRY
;
A
#
# COMPACT_ATOMS: atom_id res chain seq x y z
N MET A 1 -35.36 11.09 31.52
CA MET A 1 -33.91 11.22 31.69
C MET A 1 -33.42 12.41 30.91
N SER A 2 -32.64 13.30 31.53
CA SER A 2 -31.96 14.39 30.83
C SER A 2 -30.89 13.83 29.88
N ALA A 3 -30.50 14.60 28.85
CA ALA A 3 -29.43 14.21 27.94
C ALA A 3 -28.13 13.81 28.68
N LYS A 4 -27.86 14.46 29.81
CA LYS A 4 -26.70 14.20 30.67
C LYS A 4 -26.79 12.86 31.42
N GLU A 5 -27.99 12.47 31.83
CA GLU A 5 -28.22 11.17 32.50
C GLU A 5 -28.10 10.01 31.52
N VAL A 6 -28.61 10.18 30.29
CA VAL A 6 -28.46 9.17 29.22
C VAL A 6 -26.99 9.02 28.86
N GLN A 7 -26.24 10.12 28.74
CA GLN A 7 -24.80 10.09 28.47
C GLN A 7 -24.03 9.34 29.57
N LYS A 8 -24.32 9.62 30.85
CA LYS A 8 -23.73 8.89 31.99
C LYS A 8 -24.00 7.38 31.93
N ALA A 9 -25.22 6.97 31.60
CA ALA A 9 -25.58 5.55 31.49
C ALA A 9 -24.84 4.86 30.34
N VAL A 10 -24.74 5.51 29.18
CA VAL A 10 -24.00 5.01 28.01
C VAL A 10 -22.50 4.88 28.33
N ASP A 11 -21.92 5.86 29.01
CA ASP A 11 -20.50 5.82 29.40
C ASP A 11 -20.21 4.70 30.41
N ALA A 12 -21.16 4.36 31.28
CA ALA A 12 -21.05 3.21 32.16
C ALA A 12 -21.09 1.88 31.39
N ILE A 13 -22.00 1.74 30.42
CA ILE A 13 -22.11 0.53 29.58
C ILE A 13 -20.86 0.35 28.71
N LYS A 14 -20.30 1.43 28.15
CA LYS A 14 -19.08 1.38 27.32
C LYS A 14 -17.83 0.92 28.08
N LYS A 15 -17.82 0.98 29.41
CA LYS A 15 -16.72 0.43 30.23
C LYS A 15 -16.75 -1.09 30.32
N LEU A 16 -17.88 -1.71 30.00
CA LEU A 16 -18.01 -3.17 30.02
C LEU A 16 -17.35 -3.76 28.78
N ASN A 17 -16.61 -4.86 28.95
CA ASN A 17 -16.04 -5.59 27.83
C ASN A 17 -17.15 -6.46 27.19
N PRO A 18 -17.58 -6.22 25.94
CA PRO A 18 -18.59 -7.03 25.28
C PRO A 18 -18.10 -8.43 24.90
N LYS A 19 -16.78 -8.67 24.91
CA LYS A 19 -16.13 -9.93 24.53
C LYS A 19 -15.00 -10.30 25.52
N PRO A 20 -15.31 -10.61 26.79
CA PRO A 20 -14.28 -10.97 27.77
C PRO A 20 -13.47 -12.22 27.37
N GLY A 21 -14.08 -13.12 26.59
CA GLY A 21 -13.45 -14.33 26.08
C GLY A 21 -12.42 -14.12 24.96
N SER A 22 -12.33 -12.94 24.33
CA SER A 22 -11.39 -12.71 23.22
C SER A 22 -9.93 -12.73 23.67
N VAL A 23 -9.66 -12.49 24.96
CA VAL A 23 -8.32 -12.55 25.55
C VAL A 23 -7.78 -13.99 25.62
N PHE A 24 -8.66 -14.98 25.55
CA PHE A 24 -8.32 -16.41 25.57
C PHE A 24 -8.36 -17.06 24.19
N ALA A 25 -8.81 -16.33 23.17
CA ALA A 25 -8.74 -16.79 21.80
C ALA A 25 -7.29 -16.64 21.32
N PRO A 26 -6.66 -17.68 20.73
CA PRO A 26 -5.39 -17.49 20.05
C PRO A 26 -5.59 -16.43 18.97
N GLU A 27 -4.71 -15.42 18.93
CA GLU A 27 -4.68 -14.50 17.80
C GLU A 27 -4.53 -15.33 16.53
N ALA A 28 -5.46 -15.15 15.58
CA ALA A 28 -5.25 -15.63 14.24
C ALA A 28 -4.15 -14.74 13.63
N GLU A 29 -2.90 -15.05 13.94
CA GLU A 29 -1.73 -14.36 13.41
C GLU A 29 -1.59 -14.69 11.92
N GLY A 30 -2.38 -14.00 11.10
CA GLY A 30 -2.19 -13.96 9.66
C GLY A 30 -1.00 -13.07 9.36
N TYR A 31 0.22 -13.59 9.46
CA TYR A 31 1.39 -12.84 8.99
C TYR A 31 1.33 -12.73 7.47
N ILE A 32 1.30 -11.49 6.99
CA ILE A 32 1.53 -11.22 5.57
C ILE A 32 3.03 -11.42 5.33
N VAL A 33 3.39 -12.47 4.59
CA VAL A 33 4.75 -12.64 4.08
C VAL A 33 4.94 -11.65 2.93
N PRO A 34 5.79 -10.62 3.09
CA PRO A 34 5.99 -9.60 2.07
C PRO A 34 6.75 -10.19 0.88
N ASP A 35 6.38 -9.80 -0.33
CA ASP A 35 7.08 -10.17 -1.56
C ASP A 35 8.36 -9.34 -1.76
N VAL A 36 8.43 -8.15 -1.15
CA VAL A 36 9.56 -7.24 -1.27
C VAL A 36 9.86 -6.61 0.09
N GLU A 37 11.13 -6.41 0.42
CA GLU A 37 11.58 -5.72 1.62
C GLU A 37 12.42 -4.49 1.24
N VAL A 38 12.20 -3.39 1.94
CA VAL A 38 12.92 -2.12 1.75
C VAL A 38 13.66 -1.79 3.04
N ILE A 39 14.99 -1.79 2.97
CA ILE A 39 15.86 -1.55 4.12
C ILE A 39 16.64 -0.25 3.89
N LYS A 40 16.77 0.59 4.91
CA LYS A 40 17.63 1.77 4.86
C LYS A 40 19.03 1.41 5.37
N ARG A 41 20.05 1.59 4.55
CA ARG A 41 21.46 1.34 4.91
C ARG A 41 22.32 2.47 4.36
N ASP A 42 23.18 3.03 5.21
CA ASP A 42 24.12 4.11 4.85
C ASP A 42 23.45 5.34 4.19
N GLY A 43 22.19 5.62 4.54
CA GLY A 43 21.41 6.72 3.98
C GLY A 43 20.65 6.38 2.69
N GLU A 44 20.89 5.21 2.10
CA GLU A 44 20.22 4.74 0.89
C GLU A 44 19.17 3.66 1.19
N TYR A 45 18.18 3.53 0.30
CA TYR A 45 17.17 2.48 0.38
C TYR A 45 17.53 1.32 -0.54
N LEU A 46 17.71 0.14 0.04
CA LEU A 46 17.93 -1.11 -0.66
C LEU A 46 16.61 -1.86 -0.79
N VAL A 47 16.31 -2.31 -2.01
CA VAL A 47 15.12 -3.12 -2.33
C VAL A 47 15.54 -4.57 -2.49
N LEU A 48 14.97 -5.46 -1.67
CA LEU A 48 15.20 -6.90 -1.69
C LEU A 48 13.90 -7.59 -2.10
N VAL A 49 13.92 -8.34 -3.21
CA VAL A 49 12.75 -9.14 -3.63
C VAL A 49 12.86 -10.52 -2.99
N ASN A 50 11.83 -10.91 -2.25
CA ASN A 50 11.74 -12.20 -1.59
C ASN A 50 11.35 -13.27 -2.61
N ASP A 51 12.32 -14.10 -2.99
CA ASP A 51 12.12 -15.24 -3.89
C ASP A 51 11.97 -16.57 -3.17
N SER A 52 11.71 -16.57 -1.85
CA SER A 52 11.63 -17.78 -1.02
C SER A 52 10.64 -18.82 -1.58
N ASN A 53 9.63 -18.36 -2.31
CA ASN A 53 8.57 -19.18 -2.88
C ASN A 53 8.87 -19.69 -4.31
N ILE A 54 9.99 -19.29 -4.92
CA ILE A 54 10.36 -19.71 -6.29
C ILE A 54 11.57 -20.64 -6.19
N PRO A 55 11.44 -21.94 -6.55
CA PRO A 55 12.58 -22.84 -6.56
C PRO A 55 13.59 -22.40 -7.62
N ARG A 56 14.89 -22.62 -7.36
CA ARG A 56 15.93 -22.38 -8.37
C ARG A 56 15.78 -23.37 -9.52
N LEU A 57 15.23 -22.90 -10.64
CA LEU A 57 15.05 -23.71 -11.84
C LEU A 57 16.39 -23.82 -12.59
N ARG A 58 16.73 -25.05 -12.98
CA ARG A 58 17.89 -25.35 -13.84
C ARG A 58 17.48 -26.39 -14.87
N ILE A 59 18.07 -26.30 -16.06
CA ILE A 59 17.91 -27.33 -17.08
C ILE A 59 18.85 -28.49 -16.74
N ASN A 60 18.33 -29.72 -16.76
CA ASN A 60 19.13 -30.91 -16.52
C ASN A 60 20.10 -31.14 -17.68
N SER A 61 21.39 -31.32 -17.37
CA SER A 61 22.48 -31.53 -18.34
C SER A 61 22.28 -32.77 -19.22
N TYR A 62 21.53 -33.78 -18.73
CA TYR A 62 21.20 -34.99 -19.49
C TYR A 62 20.49 -34.71 -20.82
N TYR A 63 19.66 -33.68 -20.89
CA TYR A 63 18.97 -33.35 -22.15
C TYR A 63 19.90 -32.72 -23.19
N TYR A 64 21.02 -32.13 -22.77
CA TYR A 64 22.04 -31.65 -23.69
C TYR A 64 22.82 -32.82 -24.31
N SER A 65 23.09 -33.90 -23.58
CA SER A 65 23.77 -35.08 -24.15
C SER A 65 22.94 -35.83 -25.20
N ILE A 66 21.60 -35.74 -25.15
CA ILE A 66 20.76 -36.36 -26.19
C ILE A 66 20.82 -35.57 -27.50
N LEU A 67 21.15 -34.27 -27.47
CA LEU A 67 21.37 -33.49 -28.70
C LEU A 67 22.59 -33.98 -29.51
N GLU A 68 23.50 -34.72 -28.87
CA GLU A 68 24.67 -35.33 -29.51
C GLU A 68 24.36 -36.69 -30.15
N SER A 69 23.18 -37.29 -29.89
CA SER A 69 22.76 -38.57 -30.50
C SER A 69 22.45 -38.45 -32.00
N SER A 70 22.20 -39.54 -32.73
CA SER A 70 22.01 -39.48 -34.21
C SER A 70 20.57 -39.35 -34.68
N ASP A 71 19.58 -39.39 -33.77
CA ASP A 71 18.16 -39.37 -34.13
C ASP A 71 17.64 -37.93 -34.30
N GLU A 72 17.36 -37.53 -35.56
CA GLU A 72 16.89 -36.19 -35.89
C GLU A 72 15.53 -35.84 -35.27
N GLU A 73 14.62 -36.82 -35.15
CA GLU A 73 13.28 -36.56 -34.62
C GLU A 73 13.34 -36.28 -33.11
N ALA A 74 14.13 -37.09 -32.40
CA ALA A 74 14.43 -36.87 -30.98
C ALA A 74 15.13 -35.51 -30.75
N LYS A 75 16.10 -35.13 -31.58
CA LYS A 75 16.76 -33.82 -31.51
C LYS A 75 15.78 -32.67 -31.64
N LYS A 76 14.90 -32.71 -32.64
CA LYS A 76 13.93 -31.65 -32.90
C LYS A 76 12.95 -31.50 -31.74
N TYR A 77 12.46 -32.62 -31.20
CA TYR A 77 11.58 -32.64 -30.04
C TYR A 77 12.26 -32.03 -28.80
N ILE A 78 13.46 -32.50 -28.46
CA ILE A 78 14.19 -32.03 -27.28
C ILE A 78 14.57 -30.56 -27.41
N THR A 79 15.00 -30.11 -28.59
CA THR A 79 15.31 -28.70 -28.85
C THR A 79 14.10 -27.80 -28.56
N SER A 80 12.90 -28.19 -29.03
CA SER A 80 11.66 -27.45 -28.76
C SER A 80 11.32 -27.39 -27.26
N LYS A 81 11.49 -28.50 -26.54
CA LYS A 81 11.30 -28.54 -25.08
C LYS A 81 12.32 -27.71 -24.31
N LEU A 82 13.58 -27.71 -24.73
CA LEU A 82 14.64 -26.89 -24.14
C LEU A 82 14.37 -25.39 -24.34
N GLN A 83 13.94 -24.99 -25.55
CA GLN A 83 13.53 -23.61 -25.81
C GLN A 83 12.35 -23.19 -24.93
N SER A 84 11.35 -24.06 -24.78
CA SER A 84 10.19 -23.82 -23.92
C SER A 84 10.59 -23.65 -22.45
N ALA A 85 11.50 -24.51 -21.95
CA ALA A 85 12.02 -24.44 -20.59
C ALA A 85 12.86 -23.17 -20.36
N MET A 86 13.73 -22.82 -21.31
CA MET A 86 14.55 -21.60 -21.24
C MET A 86 13.67 -20.35 -21.27
N TRP A 87 12.63 -20.34 -22.09
CA TRP A 87 11.64 -19.25 -22.13
C TRP A 87 10.92 -19.10 -20.79
N LEU A 88 10.53 -20.19 -20.14
CA LEU A 88 9.91 -20.16 -18.81
C LEU A 88 10.84 -19.57 -17.75
N ILE A 89 12.10 -20.02 -17.70
CA ILE A 89 13.10 -19.51 -16.75
C ILE A 89 13.30 -18.00 -16.95
N LYS A 90 13.51 -17.58 -18.20
CA LYS A 90 13.67 -16.16 -18.57
C LYS A 90 12.44 -15.33 -18.22
N SER A 91 11.25 -15.88 -18.38
CA SER A 91 9.99 -15.20 -18.04
C SER A 91 9.85 -14.96 -16.53
N ILE A 92 10.29 -15.92 -15.71
CA ILE A 92 10.31 -15.79 -14.24
C ILE A 92 11.32 -14.71 -13.81
N GLU A 93 12.54 -14.74 -14.36
CA GLU A 93 13.56 -13.72 -14.09
C GLU A 93 13.08 -12.32 -14.50
N SER A 94 12.49 -12.19 -15.69
CA SER A 94 11.93 -10.92 -16.19
C SER A 94 10.82 -10.39 -15.29
N ARG A 95 9.94 -11.27 -14.77
CA ARG A 95 8.90 -10.87 -13.81
C ARG A 95 9.51 -10.33 -12.52
N LYS A 96 10.54 -11.01 -11.98
CA LYS A 96 11.27 -10.56 -10.78
C LYS A 96 11.94 -9.21 -11.02
N GLU A 97 12.63 -9.07 -12.15
CA GLU A 97 13.32 -7.84 -12.52
C GLU A 97 12.32 -6.68 -12.68
N THR A 98 11.17 -6.93 -13.28
CA THR A 98 10.08 -5.95 -13.41
C THR A 98 9.58 -5.50 -12.05
N LEU A 99 9.31 -6.44 -11.13
CA LEU A 99 8.89 -6.11 -9.77
C LEU A 99 9.95 -5.28 -9.04
N TYR A 100 11.22 -5.68 -9.12
CA TYR A 100 12.33 -4.92 -8.53
C TYR A 100 12.39 -3.49 -9.07
N LYS A 101 12.34 -3.30 -10.40
CA LYS A 101 12.38 -1.99 -11.05
C LYS A 101 11.20 -1.10 -10.64
N VAL A 102 9.99 -1.67 -10.58
CA VAL A 102 8.79 -0.97 -10.14
C VAL A 102 8.93 -0.52 -8.69
N VAL A 103 9.29 -1.43 -7.77
CA VAL A 103 9.42 -1.07 -6.35
C VAL A 103 10.55 -0.07 -6.11
N LYS A 104 11.69 -0.23 -6.79
CA LYS A 104 12.78 0.75 -6.72
C LYS A 104 12.32 2.15 -7.14
N THR A 105 11.57 2.25 -8.23
CA THR A 105 11.03 3.53 -8.70
C THR A 105 10.05 4.13 -7.69
N ILE A 106 9.18 3.31 -7.08
CA ILE A 106 8.27 3.75 -6.01
C ILE A 106 9.06 4.29 -4.82
N VAL A 107 10.08 3.55 -4.36
CA VAL A 107 10.95 3.94 -3.23
C VAL A 107 11.66 5.25 -3.52
N ASP A 108 12.19 5.43 -4.72
CA ASP A 108 12.87 6.67 -5.13
C ASP A 108 11.95 7.89 -5.14
N LEU A 109 10.72 7.73 -5.59
CA LEU A 109 9.71 8.80 -5.59
C LEU A 109 9.13 9.06 -4.19
N GLN A 110 9.10 8.05 -3.32
CA GLN A 110 8.47 8.09 -2.00
C GLN A 110 9.47 8.15 -0.83
N LYS A 111 10.71 8.62 -1.06
CA LYS A 111 11.73 8.78 0.00
C LYS A 111 11.22 9.56 1.21
N GLU A 112 10.50 10.66 0.98
CA GLU A 112 9.95 11.48 2.07
C GLU A 112 8.93 10.73 2.93
N PHE A 113 8.12 9.86 2.34
CA PHE A 113 7.20 8.99 3.07
C PHE A 113 7.97 7.99 3.95
N LEU A 114 9.01 7.36 3.40
CA LEU A 114 9.80 6.37 4.12
C LEU A 114 10.55 6.99 5.31
N ASP A 115 10.96 8.25 5.19
CA ASP A 115 11.64 9.00 6.26
C ASP A 115 10.68 9.62 7.29
N LYS A 116 9.66 10.34 6.82
CA LYS A 116 8.82 11.22 7.66
C LYS A 116 7.41 10.67 7.91
N GLY A 117 7.05 9.57 7.27
CA GLY A 117 5.76 8.88 7.44
C GLY A 117 4.65 9.34 6.49
N ILE A 118 3.43 8.87 6.76
CA ILE A 118 2.26 8.96 5.87
C ILE A 118 1.89 10.38 5.44
N ASN A 119 2.20 11.38 6.26
CA ASN A 119 1.90 12.78 5.97
C ASN A 119 2.73 13.36 4.80
N TYR A 120 3.77 12.65 4.37
CA TYR A 120 4.66 13.04 3.28
C TYR A 120 4.53 12.10 2.08
N LEU A 121 3.42 11.34 2.00
CA LEU A 121 3.12 10.50 0.85
C LEU A 121 2.80 11.36 -0.36
N LYS A 122 3.66 11.29 -1.38
CA LYS A 122 3.49 12.01 -2.64
C LYS A 122 2.46 11.32 -3.51
N PRO A 123 1.61 12.06 -4.23
CA PRO A 123 0.78 11.49 -5.28
C PRO A 123 1.62 10.76 -6.32
N LEU A 124 1.16 9.58 -6.72
CA LEU A 124 1.84 8.75 -7.69
C LEU A 124 0.82 7.96 -8.50
N THR A 125 0.95 8.00 -9.82
CA THR A 125 0.09 7.24 -10.72
C THR A 125 0.86 6.07 -11.34
N GLN A 126 0.16 5.01 -11.72
CA GLN A 126 0.77 3.86 -12.40
C GLN A 126 1.38 4.29 -13.75
N LYS A 127 0.73 5.22 -14.44
CA LYS A 127 1.22 5.84 -15.67
C LYS A 127 2.60 6.51 -15.49
N GLN A 128 2.79 7.30 -14.43
CA GLN A 128 4.10 7.94 -14.17
C GLN A 128 5.22 6.91 -14.00
N VAL A 129 4.97 5.83 -13.25
CA VAL A 129 5.96 4.76 -13.06
C VAL A 129 6.21 4.01 -14.37
N ALA A 130 5.16 3.75 -15.16
CA ALA A 130 5.23 3.13 -16.47
C ALA A 130 6.09 3.96 -17.44
N ASP A 131 5.88 5.28 -17.49
CA ASP A 131 6.63 6.22 -18.33
C ASP A 131 8.12 6.26 -17.95
N ILE A 132 8.45 6.27 -16.65
CA ILE A 132 9.85 6.23 -16.15
C ILE A 132 10.55 4.93 -16.56
N LEU A 133 9.84 3.80 -16.50
CA LEU A 133 10.39 2.48 -16.79
C LEU A 133 10.31 2.11 -18.28
N GLY A 134 9.65 2.91 -19.12
CA GLY A 134 9.43 2.60 -20.53
C GLY A 134 8.57 1.35 -20.77
N ILE A 135 7.65 1.04 -19.84
CA ILE A 135 6.75 -0.12 -19.92
C ILE A 135 5.29 0.33 -19.96
N HIS A 136 4.38 -0.57 -20.34
CA HIS A 136 2.95 -0.25 -20.36
C HIS A 136 2.35 -0.21 -18.94
N GLU A 137 1.36 0.66 -18.71
CA GLU A 137 0.67 0.80 -17.42
C GLU A 137 0.08 -0.53 -16.91
N SER A 138 -0.50 -1.33 -17.81
CA SER A 138 -1.02 -2.66 -17.48
C SER A 138 0.05 -3.62 -16.95
N THR A 139 1.31 -3.46 -17.36
CA THR A 139 2.43 -4.26 -16.84
C THR A 139 2.74 -3.88 -15.39
N VAL A 140 2.74 -2.58 -15.06
CA VAL A 140 2.89 -2.11 -13.67
C VAL A 140 1.75 -2.63 -12.81
N SER A 141 0.51 -2.45 -13.27
CA SER A 141 -0.70 -2.90 -12.56
C SER A 141 -0.66 -4.40 -12.24
N ARG A 142 -0.29 -5.24 -13.22
CA ARG A 142 -0.14 -6.69 -13.03
C ARG A 142 1.03 -7.05 -12.12
N ALA A 143 2.13 -6.31 -12.17
CA ALA A 143 3.31 -6.59 -11.37
C ALA A 143 3.08 -6.35 -9.87
N ILE A 144 2.24 -5.36 -9.50
CA ILE A 144 2.01 -4.96 -8.10
C ILE A 144 0.76 -5.58 -7.46
N ASN A 145 -0.14 -6.18 -8.25
CA ASN A 145 -1.44 -6.63 -7.76
C ASN A 145 -1.30 -7.78 -6.75
N GLY A 146 -1.85 -7.61 -5.54
CA GLY A 146 -1.75 -8.59 -4.46
C GLY A 146 -0.30 -8.83 -3.99
N LYS A 147 0.55 -7.82 -4.09
CA LYS A 147 1.96 -7.86 -3.69
C LYS A 147 2.18 -6.88 -2.55
N TYR A 148 2.91 -7.34 -1.54
CA TYR A 148 3.18 -6.55 -0.34
C TYR A 148 4.65 -6.20 -0.23
N VAL A 149 4.91 -4.99 0.29
CA VAL A 149 6.24 -4.50 0.59
C VAL A 149 6.37 -4.22 2.08
N GLN A 150 7.42 -4.77 2.69
CA GLN A 150 7.83 -4.42 4.03
C GLN A 150 8.76 -3.21 3.96
N THR A 151 8.44 -2.18 4.73
CA THR A 151 9.23 -0.94 4.82
C THR A 151 9.61 -0.67 6.27
N PRO A 152 10.53 0.27 6.56
CA PRO A 152 10.85 0.66 7.94
C PRO A 152 9.69 1.30 8.70
N ARG A 153 8.56 1.55 8.03
CA ARG A 153 7.33 2.12 8.60
C ARG A 153 6.21 1.09 8.74
N GLY A 154 6.43 -0.16 8.31
CA GLY A 154 5.44 -1.23 8.32
C GLY A 154 5.27 -1.92 6.96
N THR A 155 4.35 -2.89 6.91
CA THR A 155 4.02 -3.65 5.70
C THR A 155 2.82 -3.04 4.99
N PHE A 156 2.98 -2.74 3.70
CA PHE A 156 1.95 -2.12 2.87
C PHE A 156 1.73 -2.91 1.59
N GLU A 157 0.50 -2.94 1.09
CA GLU A 157 0.24 -3.40 -0.28
C GLU A 157 0.87 -2.41 -1.26
N LEU A 158 1.54 -2.85 -2.33
CA LEU A 158 2.17 -1.94 -3.29
C LEU A 158 1.17 -0.97 -3.94
N LYS A 159 -0.10 -1.38 -4.08
CA LYS A 159 -1.19 -0.53 -4.56
C LYS A 159 -1.42 0.72 -3.69
N PHE A 160 -1.08 0.66 -2.40
CA PHE A 160 -1.23 1.77 -1.46
C PHE A 160 -0.50 3.03 -1.90
N PHE A 161 0.66 2.90 -2.54
CA PHE A 161 1.47 4.05 -2.97
C PHE A 161 0.89 4.79 -4.17
N PHE A 162 -0.06 4.20 -4.90
CA PHE A 162 -0.68 4.79 -6.08
C PHE A 162 -1.91 5.62 -5.70
N GLN A 163 -1.68 6.72 -5.01
CA GLN A 163 -2.74 7.65 -4.60
C GLN A 163 -2.88 8.79 -5.58
N SER A 164 -4.12 9.10 -5.96
CA SER A 164 -4.43 10.31 -6.71
C SER A 164 -4.12 11.56 -5.88
N GLY A 165 -3.53 12.55 -6.54
CA GLY A 165 -3.22 13.84 -5.94
C GLY A 165 -4.42 14.77 -5.93
N LEU A 166 -4.49 15.62 -4.90
CA LEU A 166 -5.38 16.76 -4.86
C LEU A 166 -4.60 18.04 -5.20
N PRO A 167 -5.14 18.91 -6.06
CA PRO A 167 -4.47 20.15 -6.44
C PRO A 167 -4.34 21.09 -5.23
N SER A 168 -3.14 21.63 -5.03
CA SER A 168 -2.84 22.66 -4.02
C SER A 168 -2.43 23.96 -4.68
N LYS A 169 -2.67 25.08 -4.00
CA LYS A 169 -2.29 26.43 -4.46
C LYS A 169 -0.77 26.64 -4.54
N ASN A 170 0.03 25.88 -3.78
CA ASN A 170 1.48 26.11 -3.67
C ASN A 170 2.31 25.12 -4.51
N GLY A 171 1.69 24.41 -5.47
CA GLY A 171 2.37 23.40 -6.28
C GLY A 171 2.76 22.11 -5.54
N LYS A 172 2.51 22.01 -4.22
CA LYS A 172 2.66 20.78 -3.44
C LYS A 172 1.40 19.94 -3.52
N GLU A 173 1.41 18.86 -4.28
CA GLU A 173 0.27 17.95 -4.34
C GLU A 173 0.20 17.08 -3.08
N PHE A 174 -1.02 16.93 -2.53
CA PHE A 174 -1.27 16.07 -1.37
C PHE A 174 -1.98 14.81 -1.82
N SER A 175 -1.56 13.64 -1.32
CA SER A 175 -2.28 12.40 -1.53
C SER A 175 -3.58 12.37 -0.73
N ALA A 176 -4.61 11.71 -1.27
CA ALA A 176 -5.88 11.53 -0.57
C ALA A 176 -5.72 10.94 0.83
N GLU A 177 -4.78 9.99 0.99
CA GLU A 177 -4.49 9.36 2.28
C GLU A 177 -3.87 10.32 3.30
N THR A 178 -2.98 11.22 2.86
CA THR A 178 -2.45 12.28 3.72
C THR A 178 -3.57 13.17 4.24
N VAL A 179 -4.53 13.53 3.39
CA VAL A 179 -5.67 14.36 3.78
C VAL A 179 -6.58 13.62 4.76
N LYS A 180 -6.85 12.34 4.54
CA LYS A 180 -7.60 11.50 5.50
C LYS A 180 -6.94 11.46 6.87
N ASN A 181 -5.62 11.27 6.91
CA ASN A 181 -4.88 11.23 8.16
C ASN A 181 -4.91 12.59 8.89
N LEU A 182 -4.82 13.71 8.14
CA LEU A 182 -4.98 15.05 8.70
C LEU A 182 -6.40 15.29 9.26
N ILE A 183 -7.44 14.85 8.55
CA ILE A 183 -8.83 14.94 9.03
C ILE A 183 -8.97 14.14 10.32
N LYS A 184 -8.45 12.91 10.37
CA LYS A 184 -8.47 12.07 11.57
C LYS A 184 -7.79 12.76 12.75
N LYS A 185 -6.59 13.31 12.54
CA LYS A 185 -5.85 14.04 13.57
C LYS A 185 -6.60 15.28 14.09
N LEU A 186 -7.19 16.07 13.18
CA LEU A 186 -8.00 17.24 13.57
C LEU A 186 -9.22 16.86 14.41
N ILE A 187 -9.80 15.69 14.15
CA ILE A 187 -10.96 15.17 14.89
C ILE A 187 -10.55 14.54 16.22
N GLU A 188 -9.37 13.92 16.30
CA GLU A 188 -8.83 13.41 17.57
C GLU A 188 -8.45 14.55 18.53
N GLU A 189 -8.01 15.69 18.00
CA GLU A 189 -7.64 16.89 18.77
C GLU A 189 -8.84 17.84 19.01
N GLU A 190 -10.07 17.47 18.62
CA GLU A 190 -11.23 18.35 18.73
C GLU A 190 -11.81 18.43 20.15
N ASP A 191 -12.46 19.55 20.48
CA ASP A 191 -13.25 19.68 21.71
C ASP A 191 -14.54 18.84 21.58
N PRO A 192 -14.76 17.79 22.40
CA PRO A 192 -15.96 16.97 22.34
C PRO A 192 -17.26 17.74 22.66
N ALA A 193 -17.19 18.87 23.37
CA ALA A 193 -18.33 19.72 23.63
C ALA A 193 -18.76 20.54 22.40
N ASN A 194 -17.79 20.89 21.55
CA ASN A 194 -17.97 21.65 20.31
C ASN A 194 -17.21 21.00 19.13
N PRO A 195 -17.69 19.83 18.64
CA PRO A 195 -17.01 19.11 17.57
C PRO A 195 -16.93 19.94 16.29
N LEU A 196 -15.84 19.78 15.55
CA LEU A 196 -15.59 20.53 14.32
C LEU A 196 -16.61 20.11 13.23
N SER A 197 -17.19 21.09 12.57
CA SER A 197 -18.03 20.85 11.40
C SER A 197 -17.17 20.49 10.18
N ASP A 198 -17.71 19.71 9.25
CA ASP A 198 -17.02 19.39 7.98
C ASP A 198 -16.60 20.67 7.22
N GLN A 199 -17.38 21.76 7.37
CA GLN A 199 -17.05 23.07 6.82
C GLN A 199 -15.82 23.68 7.50
N LYS A 200 -15.74 23.60 8.83
CA LYS A 200 -14.61 24.15 9.59
C LYS A 200 -13.32 23.38 9.34
N ILE A 201 -13.41 22.06 9.21
CA ILE A 201 -12.29 21.20 8.80
C ILE A 201 -11.79 21.61 7.41
N ALA A 202 -12.69 21.87 6.46
CA ALA A 202 -12.30 22.34 5.13
C ALA A 202 -11.59 23.71 5.17
N GLU A 203 -12.00 24.63 6.05
CA GLU A 203 -11.32 25.92 6.25
C GLU A 203 -9.92 25.75 6.83
N ILE A 204 -9.76 24.95 7.90
CA ILE A 204 -8.45 24.67 8.52
C ILE A 204 -7.50 24.02 7.49
N LEU A 205 -8.00 23.13 6.64
CA LEU A 205 -7.21 22.52 5.58
C LEU A 205 -6.81 23.55 4.50
N ARG A 206 -7.69 24.50 4.16
CA ARG A 206 -7.35 25.61 3.25
C ARG A 206 -6.27 26.52 3.80
N GLU A 207 -6.28 26.81 5.10
CA GLU A 207 -5.20 27.56 5.77
C GLU A 207 -3.85 26.82 5.65
N LYS A 208 -3.90 25.47 5.64
CA LYS A 208 -2.74 24.61 5.36
C LYS A 208 -2.44 24.42 3.86
N ASN A 209 -3.02 25.25 2.99
CA ASN A 209 -2.89 25.20 1.53
C ASN A 209 -3.47 23.95 0.84
N ILE A 210 -4.37 23.22 1.51
CA ILE A 210 -5.07 22.06 0.93
C ILE A 210 -6.45 22.51 0.47
N ASN A 211 -6.67 22.59 -0.84
CA ASN A 211 -7.95 23.03 -1.37
C ASN A 211 -8.93 21.84 -1.49
N ILE A 212 -9.83 21.73 -0.52
CA ILE A 212 -10.81 20.64 -0.44
C ILE A 212 -12.24 21.19 -0.26
N SER A 213 -13.21 20.51 -0.83
CA SER A 213 -14.63 20.83 -0.66
C SER A 213 -15.20 20.18 0.60
N ARG A 214 -16.23 20.79 1.21
CA ARG A 214 -16.97 20.19 2.33
C ARG A 214 -17.47 18.77 2.02
N ARG A 215 -17.95 18.52 0.79
CA ARG A 215 -18.45 17.20 0.36
C ARG A 215 -17.32 16.15 0.35
N THR A 216 -16.12 16.56 -0.07
CA THR A 216 -14.93 15.69 -0.07
C THR A 216 -14.47 15.36 1.35
N VAL A 217 -14.50 16.34 2.27
CA VAL A 217 -14.22 16.10 3.70
C VAL A 217 -15.22 15.10 4.29
N ALA A 218 -16.52 15.29 4.03
CA ALA A 218 -17.55 14.36 4.50
C ALA A 218 -17.35 12.93 3.98
N LYS A 219 -17.03 12.78 2.68
CA LYS A 219 -16.70 11.49 2.06
C LYS A 219 -15.49 10.83 2.73
N TYR A 220 -14.39 11.55 2.93
CA TYR A 220 -13.20 11.01 3.58
C TYR A 220 -13.44 10.66 5.05
N ARG A 221 -14.25 11.44 5.76
CA ARG A 221 -14.68 11.13 7.14
C ARG A 221 -15.45 9.81 7.20
N GLU A 222 -16.36 9.58 6.26
CA GLU A 222 -17.13 8.33 6.16
C GLU A 222 -16.24 7.13 5.81
N GLU A 223 -15.30 7.28 4.87
CA GLU A 223 -14.31 6.23 4.56
C GLU A 223 -13.42 5.88 5.76
N CYS A 224 -13.16 6.85 6.65
CA CYS A 224 -12.45 6.62 7.91
C CYS A 224 -13.36 6.11 9.06
N ASN A 225 -14.63 5.79 8.80
CA ASN A 225 -15.62 5.39 9.81
C ASN A 225 -15.83 6.41 10.94
N ILE A 226 -15.57 7.69 10.69
CA ILE A 226 -15.74 8.75 11.69
C ILE A 226 -17.19 9.28 11.62
N PRO A 227 -17.94 9.35 12.73
CA PRO A 227 -19.33 9.80 12.71
C PRO A 227 -19.48 11.31 12.43
N SER A 228 -20.70 11.74 12.05
CA SER A 228 -21.00 13.14 11.78
C SER A 228 -20.90 14.01 13.04
N THR A 229 -20.72 15.32 12.87
CA THR A 229 -20.56 16.30 13.96
C THR A 229 -21.62 16.16 15.06
N LEU A 230 -22.89 15.94 14.71
CA LEU A 230 -23.99 15.76 15.68
C LEU A 230 -23.82 14.53 16.57
N LYS A 231 -23.26 13.44 16.03
CA LYS A 231 -23.00 12.19 16.75
C LYS A 231 -21.69 12.23 17.55
N ARG A 232 -20.81 13.20 17.27
CA ARG A 232 -19.55 13.42 18.00
C ARG A 232 -19.69 14.32 19.22
N LYS A 233 -20.74 15.14 19.26
CA LYS A 233 -21.01 16.06 20.36
C LYS A 233 -21.34 15.31 21.65
N ARG A 234 -20.68 15.69 22.74
CA ARG A 234 -20.97 15.23 24.11
C ARG A 234 -21.52 16.38 24.96
N TYR A 235 -22.26 16.05 26.03
CA TYR A 235 -22.98 16.97 26.92
C TYR A 235 -22.68 16.69 28.40
#